data_AF-A0AAP4DUY5-F1
#
_entry.id   AF-A0AAP4DUY5-F1
#
_cell.length_a   1.000
_cell.length_b   1.000
_cell.length_c   1.000
_cell.angle_alpha   90.00
_cell.angle_beta   90.00
_cell.angle_gamma   90.00
#
_symmetry.space_group_name_H-M   'P 1'
#
loop_
_entity.id
_entity.type
_entity.pdbx_description
1 polymer ?
#
loop_
_entity_poly.entity_id
_entity_poly.type
_entity_poly.pdbx_seq_one_letter_code
_entity_poly.pdbx_strand_id
1 'polypeptide(L)'
;MKAYKLSVKDDPDQGEVIVFAQTSREAKKNWTHYLDADTFIDELVHRAPEFDGMENATELELITKQWQEVWRWLDYPSVPDVETSTVEDFQAWCKKEFAVPVEDRE
;
A
#
# COMPACT_ATOMS: atom_id res chain seq x y z
N MET A 1 -6.13 -13.10 9.00
CA MET A 1 -4.66 -13.10 9.29
C MET A 1 -4.30 -11.82 10.03
N LYS A 2 -3.02 -11.52 10.33
CA LYS A 2 -2.63 -10.20 10.85
C LYS A 2 -2.03 -9.37 9.72
N ALA A 3 -2.29 -8.08 9.72
CA ALA A 3 -1.76 -7.17 8.74
C ALA A 3 -0.53 -6.44 9.27
N TYR A 4 0.46 -6.28 8.40
CA TYR A 4 1.73 -5.66 8.69
C TYR A 4 2.06 -4.66 7.59
N LYS A 5 2.41 -3.45 7.99
CA LYS A 5 2.97 -2.41 7.12
C LYS A 5 4.48 -2.60 7.02
N LEU A 6 4.97 -2.69 5.79
CA LEU A 6 6.37 -2.79 5.45
C LEU A 6 6.83 -1.47 4.83
N SER A 7 7.96 -0.93 5.28
CA SER A 7 8.54 0.31 4.74
C SER A 7 10.06 0.34 4.90
N VAL A 8 10.76 1.04 4.01
CA VAL A 8 12.21 1.19 4.10
C VAL A 8 12.55 2.34 5.04
N LYS A 9 13.39 2.07 6.04
CA LYS A 9 13.77 3.01 7.10
C LYS A 9 14.49 4.23 6.56
N ASP A 10 15.47 3.98 5.71
CA ASP A 10 16.41 4.99 5.22
C ASP A 10 15.98 5.59 3.88
N ASP A 11 14.89 5.07 3.30
CA ASP A 11 14.28 5.58 2.07
C ASP A 11 12.74 5.64 2.23
N PRO A 12 12.23 6.68 2.92
CA PRO A 12 10.80 6.87 3.06
C PRO A 12 10.11 7.18 1.73
N ASP A 13 10.87 7.49 0.68
CA ASP A 13 10.38 7.88 -0.63
C ASP A 13 9.91 6.68 -1.46
N GLN A 14 10.36 5.46 -1.14
CA GLN A 14 9.87 4.22 -1.76
C GLN A 14 8.43 3.83 -1.36
N GLY A 15 7.85 4.50 -0.36
CA GLY A 15 6.49 4.22 0.10
C GLY A 15 6.38 3.01 1.02
N GLU A 16 5.16 2.46 1.10
CA GLU A 16 4.79 1.47 2.11
C GLU A 16 3.90 0.39 1.48
N VAL A 17 4.04 -0.87 1.91
CA VAL A 17 3.21 -1.98 1.41
C VAL A 17 2.56 -2.76 2.56
N ILE A 18 1.35 -3.26 2.33
CA ILE A 18 0.63 -4.10 3.31
C ILE A 18 0.86 -5.58 3.01
N VAL A 19 1.22 -6.34 4.05
CA VAL A 19 1.41 -7.80 3.98
C VAL A 19 0.60 -8.49 5.08
N PHE A 20 -0.12 -9.55 4.71
CA PHE A 20 -0.86 -10.39 5.64
C PHE A 20 -0.02 -11.61 6.04
N ALA A 21 0.18 -11.82 7.34
CA ALA A 21 0.95 -12.94 7.88
C ALA A 21 0.46 -13.34 9.30
N GLN A 22 0.92 -14.47 9.84
CA GLN A 22 0.61 -14.85 11.24
C GLN A 22 1.55 -14.16 12.24
N THR A 23 2.76 -13.84 11.80
CA THR A 23 3.81 -13.21 12.62
C THR A 23 4.59 -12.15 11.85
N SER A 24 5.22 -11.21 12.55
CA SER A 24 6.07 -10.18 11.93
C SER A 24 7.29 -10.78 11.21
N ARG A 25 7.82 -11.91 11.70
CA ARG A 25 8.92 -12.63 11.04
C ARG A 25 8.49 -13.23 9.70
N GLU A 26 7.24 -13.68 9.60
CA GLU A 26 6.68 -14.20 8.35
C GLU A 26 6.37 -13.04 7.38
N ALA A 27 5.82 -11.92 7.87
CA ALA A 27 5.63 -10.72 7.06
C ALA A 27 6.94 -10.24 6.43
N LYS A 28 8.03 -10.20 7.22
CA LYS A 28 9.37 -9.83 6.73
C LYS A 28 9.88 -10.74 5.61
N LYS A 29 9.56 -12.04 5.66
CA LYS A 29 9.95 -12.99 4.60
C LYS A 29 9.10 -12.89 3.34
N ASN A 30 7.87 -12.38 3.47
CA ASN A 30 6.93 -12.18 2.36
C ASN A 30 7.05 -10.77 1.76
N TRP A 31 8.11 -10.03 2.09
CA TRP A 31 8.41 -8.75 1.49
C TRP A 31 8.63 -8.94 -0.02
N THR A 32 7.73 -8.38 -0.82
CA THR A 32 7.83 -8.42 -2.28
C THR A 32 8.69 -7.26 -2.78
N HIS A 33 9.49 -7.51 -3.82
CA HIS A 33 10.59 -6.69 -4.35
C HIS A 33 10.25 -5.29 -4.87
N TYR A 34 9.08 -4.72 -4.57
CA TYR A 34 8.73 -3.35 -4.99
C TYR A 34 9.45 -2.26 -4.16
N LEU A 35 9.99 -2.62 -3.00
CA LEU A 35 10.84 -1.74 -2.20
C LEU A 35 12.28 -2.28 -2.28
N ASP A 36 13.19 -1.47 -2.80
CA ASP A 36 14.61 -1.79 -2.98
C ASP A 36 15.37 -1.41 -1.72
N ALA A 37 15.45 -2.35 -0.77
CA ALA A 37 16.27 -2.19 0.42
C ALA A 37 17.69 -2.68 0.14
N ASP A 38 18.65 -1.76 0.09
CA ASP A 38 20.08 -2.09 -0.06
C ASP A 38 20.58 -3.00 1.08
N THR A 39 19.93 -2.97 2.26
CA THR A 39 20.20 -3.92 3.36
C THR A 39 18.96 -4.37 4.13
N PHE A 40 18.98 -5.62 4.64
CA PHE A 40 17.92 -6.20 5.51
C PHE A 40 17.67 -5.41 6.82
N ILE A 41 18.60 -4.53 7.20
CA ILE A 41 18.51 -3.68 8.40
C ILE A 41 17.56 -2.49 8.13
N ASP A 42 17.34 -2.16 6.87
CA ASP A 42 16.52 -1.03 6.45
C ASP A 42 15.05 -1.41 6.30
N GLU A 43 14.71 -2.70 6.43
CA GLU A 43 13.32 -3.19 6.42
C GLU A 43 12.63 -2.95 7.77
N LEU A 44 11.63 -2.07 7.80
CA LEU A 44 10.73 -1.87 8.94
C LEU A 44 9.46 -2.70 8.77
N VAL A 45 9.05 -3.35 9.87
CA VAL A 45 7.81 -4.11 9.94
C VAL A 45 6.98 -3.60 11.11
N HIS A 46 5.90 -2.90 10.79
CA HIS A 46 4.96 -2.37 11.77
C HIS A 46 3.64 -3.14 11.68
N ARG A 47 3.01 -3.40 12.82
CA ARG A 47 1.67 -4.00 12.81
C ARG A 47 0.64 -2.95 12.43
N ALA A 48 -0.28 -3.32 11.54
CA ALA A 48 -1.33 -2.46 11.02
C ALA A 48 -2.71 -3.08 11.34
N PRO A 49 -3.10 -3.17 12.63
CA PRO A 49 -4.33 -3.86 13.05
C PRO A 49 -5.60 -3.32 12.39
N GLU A 50 -5.59 -2.09 11.91
CA GLU A 50 -6.65 -1.45 11.14
C GLU A 50 -6.98 -2.13 9.80
N PHE A 51 -6.11 -3.04 9.34
CA PHE A 51 -6.32 -3.91 8.18
C PHE A 51 -6.53 -5.40 8.55
N ASP A 52 -6.54 -5.77 9.85
CA ASP A 52 -6.76 -7.16 10.25
C ASP A 52 -8.13 -7.66 9.72
N GLY A 53 -8.17 -8.79 9.02
CA GLY A 53 -9.38 -9.34 8.40
C GLY A 53 -9.63 -8.94 6.94
N MET A 54 -8.78 -8.07 6.36
CA MET A 54 -8.88 -7.63 4.96
C MET A 54 -8.08 -8.52 3.98
N GLU A 55 -7.70 -9.74 4.37
CA GLU A 55 -6.93 -10.65 3.49
C GLU A 55 -7.63 -11.03 2.17
N ASN A 56 -8.96 -10.91 2.11
CA ASN A 56 -9.76 -11.17 0.91
C ASN A 56 -10.36 -9.89 0.31
N ALA A 57 -9.95 -8.72 0.82
CA ALA A 57 -10.39 -7.45 0.25
C ALA A 57 -9.83 -7.30 -1.17
N THR A 58 -10.62 -6.67 -2.02
CA THR A 58 -10.16 -6.29 -3.36
C THR A 58 -9.06 -5.25 -3.26
N GLU A 59 -8.26 -5.13 -4.32
CA GLU A 59 -7.19 -4.12 -4.39
C GLU A 59 -7.73 -2.70 -4.17
N LEU A 60 -8.88 -2.36 -4.75
CA LEU A 60 -9.52 -1.05 -4.54
C LEU A 60 -9.93 -0.81 -3.08
N GLU A 61 -10.44 -1.82 -2.39
CA GLU A 61 -10.79 -1.72 -0.97
C GLU A 61 -9.55 -1.52 -0.10
N LEU A 62 -8.46 -2.24 -0.38
CA LEU A 62 -7.18 -2.09 0.31
C LEU A 62 -6.56 -0.71 0.08
N ILE A 63 -6.53 -0.24 -1.16
CA ILE A 63 -6.00 1.08 -1.53
C ILE A 63 -6.84 2.19 -0.89
N THR A 64 -8.18 2.06 -0.90
CA THR A 64 -9.08 3.00 -0.20
C THR A 64 -8.80 3.06 1.29
N LYS A 65 -8.59 1.92 1.94
CA LYS A 65 -8.29 1.87 3.38
C LYS A 65 -6.91 2.46 3.69
N GLN A 66 -5.89 2.19 2.88
CA GLN A 66 -4.56 2.82 2.98
C GLN A 66 -4.64 4.35 2.88
N TRP A 67 -5.45 4.86 1.97
CA TRP A 67 -5.71 6.29 1.85
C TRP A 67 -6.39 6.88 3.10
N GLN A 68 -7.40 6.20 3.66
CA GLN A 68 -8.07 6.63 4.90
C GLN A 68 -7.13 6.65 6.11
N GLU A 69 -6.14 5.75 6.14
CA GLU A 69 -5.12 5.67 7.19
C GLU A 69 -3.91 6.59 6.91
N VAL A 70 -4.03 7.50 5.92
CA VAL A 70 -3.03 8.54 5.60
C VAL A 70 -1.66 7.96 5.25
N TRP A 71 -1.65 6.83 4.54
CA TRP A 71 -0.40 6.22 4.05
C TRP A 71 0.32 7.15 3.09
N ARG A 72 1.64 6.95 2.92
CA ARG A 72 2.46 7.77 2.02
C ARG A 72 2.44 7.21 0.59
N TRP A 73 2.06 8.06 -0.35
CA TRP A 73 1.94 7.74 -1.79
C TRP A 73 2.81 8.67 -2.63
N LEU A 74 4.13 8.56 -2.50
CA LEU A 74 5.07 9.58 -2.99
C LEU A 74 5.25 9.56 -4.51
N ASP A 75 4.97 8.44 -5.16
CA ASP A 75 4.98 8.32 -6.63
C ASP A 75 3.76 8.99 -7.30
N TYR A 76 2.76 9.40 -6.53
CA TYR A 76 1.49 9.93 -7.05
C TYR A 76 1.29 11.38 -6.62
N PRO A 77 1.60 12.37 -7.48
CA PRO A 77 1.54 13.79 -7.12
C PRO A 77 0.12 14.34 -6.98
N SER A 78 -0.90 13.59 -7.42
CA SER A 78 -2.30 14.04 -7.51
C SER A 78 -3.25 13.23 -6.62
N VAL A 79 -2.74 12.55 -5.61
CA VAL A 79 -3.56 11.78 -4.67
C VAL A 79 -4.53 12.73 -3.98
N PRO A 80 -5.85 12.47 -4.04
CA PRO A 80 -6.83 13.24 -3.29
C PRO A 80 -6.48 13.31 -1.81
N ASP A 81 -6.66 14.45 -1.17
CA ASP A 81 -6.34 14.62 0.25
C ASP A 81 -7.46 14.03 1.12
N VAL A 82 -7.09 13.21 2.12
CA VAL A 82 -8.02 12.47 2.97
C VAL A 82 -8.90 13.35 3.87
N GLU A 83 -8.41 14.54 4.24
CA GLU A 83 -9.16 15.47 5.09
C GLU A 83 -10.18 16.28 4.29
N THR A 84 -9.97 16.43 2.98
CA THR A 84 -10.73 17.33 2.12
C THR A 84 -11.51 16.65 0.99
N SER A 85 -11.18 15.41 0.65
CA SER A 85 -11.81 14.66 -0.44
C SER A 85 -12.71 13.54 0.10
N THR A 86 -13.66 13.08 -0.71
CA THR A 86 -14.51 11.95 -0.33
C THR A 86 -13.90 10.61 -0.77
N VAL A 87 -14.38 9.51 -0.19
CA VAL A 87 -14.03 8.15 -0.65
C VAL A 87 -14.38 7.96 -2.12
N GLU A 88 -15.50 8.52 -2.59
CA GLU A 88 -15.94 8.42 -3.97
C GLU A 88 -14.97 9.13 -4.92
N ASP A 89 -14.50 10.33 -4.55
CA ASP A 89 -13.49 11.07 -5.30
C ASP A 89 -12.19 10.29 -5.40
N PHE A 90 -11.73 9.72 -4.28
CA PHE A 90 -10.53 8.90 -4.24
C PHE A 90 -10.64 7.64 -5.09
N GLN A 91 -11.76 6.92 -5.01
CA GLN A 91 -11.98 5.73 -5.83
C GLN A 91 -12.09 6.06 -7.32
N ALA A 92 -12.66 7.21 -7.68
CA ALA A 92 -12.69 7.70 -9.05
C ALA A 92 -11.28 8.02 -9.56
N TRP A 93 -10.45 8.67 -8.74
CA TRP A 93 -9.04 8.90 -9.05
C TRP A 93 -8.29 7.58 -9.22
N CYS A 94 -8.42 6.61 -8.32
CA CYS A 94 -7.80 5.29 -8.44
C CYS A 94 -8.18 4.60 -9.75
N LYS A 95 -9.46 4.60 -10.10
CA LYS A 95 -9.92 3.99 -11.36
C LYS A 95 -9.31 4.67 -12.58
N LYS A 96 -9.01 5.98 -12.52
CA LYS A 96 -8.38 6.71 -13.61
C LYS A 96 -6.88 6.46 -13.67
N GLU A 97 -6.20 6.46 -12.53
CA GLU A 97 -4.75 6.32 -12.43
C GLU A 97 -4.30 4.87 -12.71
N PHE A 98 -5.03 3.90 -12.17
CA PHE A 98 -4.77 2.47 -12.31
C PHE A 98 -5.60 1.81 -13.42
N ALA A 99 -6.33 2.60 -14.23
CA ALA A 99 -6.90 2.07 -15.47
C ALA A 99 -5.74 1.67 -16.38
N VAL A 100 -5.49 0.36 -16.49
CA VAL A 100 -4.58 -0.17 -17.49
C VAL A 100 -5.10 0.31 -18.85
N PRO A 101 -4.34 1.12 -19.61
CA PRO A 101 -4.69 1.36 -20.99
C PRO A 101 -4.63 0.00 -21.67
N VAL A 102 -5.78 -0.48 -22.15
CA VAL A 102 -5.81 -1.61 -23.05
C VAL A 102 -5.12 -1.10 -24.32
N GLU A 103 -3.81 -1.32 -24.43
CA GLU A 103 -3.16 -1.30 -25.73
C GLU A 103 -3.86 -2.39 -26.53
N ASP A 104 -4.73 -1.94 -27.43
CA ASP A 104 -5.28 -2.70 -28.54
C ASP A 104 -4.08 -3.33 -29.27
N ARG A 105 -3.73 -4.56 -28.90
CA ARG A 105 -2.80 -5.37 -29.68
C ARG A 105 -3.60 -5.82 -30.89
N GLU A 106 -3.29 -5.15 -32.00
CA GLU A 106 -3.73 -5.35 -33.38
C GLU A 106 -4.06 -6.81 -33.76
#